data_AF-Q8MNU8-F1
#
_entry.id   AF-Q8MNU8-F1
#
_cell.length_a   1.000
_cell.length_b   1.000
_cell.length_c   1.000
_cell.angle_alpha   90.00
_cell.angle_beta   90.00
_cell.angle_gamma   90.00
#
_symmetry.space_group_name_H-M   'P 1'
#
loop_
_entity.id
_entity.type
_entity.pdbx_description
1 polymer ?
#
loop_
_entity_poly.entity_id
_entity_poly.type
_entity_poly.pdbx_seq_one_letter_code
_entity_poly.pdbx_strand_id
1 'polypeptide(L)'
;MASAVGKGVTAFNTIKNIISELKKVDKTFSPNSAQYKYLMEQMKADQVTTRRYSKAENESESVAKLYLSYIKGTRQLNELQERYKGGEKSVEEAAAIVGLKLPEQKKL
;
A
#
# COMPACT_ATOMS: atom_id res chain seq x y z
N MET A 1 -23.88 7.72 -21.64
CA MET A 1 -24.48 7.57 -20.29
C MET A 1 -23.96 6.36 -19.51
N ALA A 2 -23.78 5.17 -20.11
CA ALA A 2 -23.30 3.98 -19.39
C ALA A 2 -21.83 4.07 -18.87
N SER A 3 -20.92 4.73 -19.61
CA SER A 3 -19.50 4.82 -19.23
C SER A 3 -19.24 5.65 -17.97
N ALA A 4 -19.97 6.77 -17.79
CA ALA A 4 -19.83 7.63 -16.62
C ALA A 4 -20.29 6.94 -15.32
N VAL A 5 -21.37 6.14 -15.40
CA VAL A 5 -21.85 5.34 -14.24
C VAL A 5 -20.80 4.29 -13.86
N GLY A 6 -20.20 3.60 -14.84
CA GLY A 6 -19.15 2.62 -14.59
C GLY A 6 -17.90 3.22 -13.92
N LYS A 7 -17.47 4.42 -14.34
CA LYS A 7 -16.27 5.09 -13.79
C LYS A 7 -16.45 5.63 -12.37
N GLY A 8 -17.62 6.19 -12.04
CA GLY A 8 -17.92 6.59 -10.66
C GLY A 8 -17.83 5.41 -9.69
N VAL A 9 -18.20 4.21 -10.14
CA VAL A 9 -18.07 2.96 -9.37
C VAL A 9 -16.60 2.53 -9.22
N THR A 10 -15.73 2.73 -10.21
CA THR A 10 -14.30 2.36 -10.10
C THR A 10 -13.52 3.27 -9.16
N ALA A 11 -13.74 4.58 -9.20
CA ALA A 11 -13.12 5.53 -8.27
C ALA A 11 -13.55 5.21 -6.82
N PHE A 12 -14.84 4.96 -6.61
CA PHE A 12 -15.39 4.55 -5.32
C PHE A 12 -14.75 3.26 -4.78
N ASN A 13 -14.60 2.25 -5.63
CA ASN A 13 -13.93 1.00 -5.26
C ASN A 13 -12.45 1.22 -4.93
N THR A 14 -11.78 2.12 -5.64
CA THR A 14 -10.38 2.47 -5.38
C THR A 14 -10.22 3.12 -4.01
N ILE A 15 -11.07 4.10 -3.67
CA ILE A 15 -11.03 4.77 -2.36
C ILE A 15 -11.39 3.80 -1.23
N LYS A 16 -12.36 2.89 -1.44
CA LYS A 16 -12.63 1.80 -0.49
C LYS A 16 -11.41 0.92 -0.23
N ASN A 17 -10.65 0.59 -1.28
CA ASN A 17 -9.43 -0.18 -1.15
C ASN A 17 -8.34 0.59 -0.40
N ILE A 18 -8.21 1.91 -0.63
CA ILE A 18 -7.29 2.77 0.12
C ILE A 18 -7.64 2.75 1.61
N ILE A 19 -8.91 2.94 1.95
CA ILE A 19 -9.40 2.88 3.33
C ILE A 19 -9.12 1.51 3.97
N SER A 20 -9.29 0.43 3.22
CA SER A 20 -9.00 -0.93 3.68
C SER A 20 -7.51 -1.14 3.96
N GLU A 21 -6.61 -0.66 3.10
CA GLU A 21 -5.17 -0.74 3.34
C GLU A 21 -4.71 0.18 4.47
N LEU A 22 -5.26 1.39 4.59
CA LEU A 22 -4.95 2.30 5.70
C LEU A 22 -5.32 1.70 7.05
N LYS A 23 -6.45 1.00 7.16
CA LYS A 23 -6.83 0.26 8.39
C LYS A 23 -5.84 -0.83 8.78
N LYS A 24 -5.10 -1.41 7.82
CA LYS A 24 -4.09 -2.44 8.09
C LYS A 24 -2.77 -1.84 8.55
N VAL A 25 -2.42 -0.67 8.03
CA VAL A 25 -1.16 0.02 8.34
C VAL A 25 -1.27 0.80 9.66
N ASP A 26 -2.37 1.52 9.86
CA ASP A 26 -2.59 2.38 11.01
C ASP A 26 -3.81 1.91 11.81
N LYS A 27 -3.57 1.35 13.00
CA LYS A 27 -4.63 0.90 13.91
C LYS A 27 -5.48 2.04 14.47
N THR A 28 -4.98 3.27 14.45
CA THR A 28 -5.72 4.47 14.89
C THR A 28 -6.60 5.06 13.79
N PHE A 29 -6.43 4.58 12.55
CA PHE A 29 -7.24 5.00 11.42
C PHE A 29 -8.70 4.57 11.62
N SER A 30 -9.54 5.55 11.91
CA SER A 30 -10.96 5.40 12.19
C SER A 30 -11.77 6.35 11.32
N PRO A 31 -13.10 6.18 11.21
CA PRO A 31 -13.97 7.13 10.53
C PRO A 31 -13.89 8.57 11.07
N ASN A 32 -13.37 8.75 12.29
CA ASN A 32 -13.20 10.06 12.92
C ASN A 32 -11.87 10.73 12.56
N SER A 33 -10.93 10.01 11.94
CA SER A 33 -9.63 10.54 11.58
C SER A 33 -9.74 11.62 10.50
N ALA A 34 -8.86 12.61 10.55
CA ALA A 34 -8.82 13.68 9.54
C ALA A 34 -8.59 13.12 8.13
N GLN A 35 -7.77 12.07 8.04
CA GLN A 35 -7.46 11.38 6.80
C GLN A 35 -8.69 10.70 6.20
N TYR A 36 -9.51 10.03 7.03
CA TYR A 36 -10.75 9.40 6.56
C TYR A 36 -11.74 10.44 6.05
N LYS A 37 -11.93 11.54 6.79
CA LYS A 37 -12.82 12.63 6.39
C LYS A 37 -12.37 13.26 5.07
N TYR A 38 -11.08 13.53 4.93
CA TYR A 38 -10.50 14.06 3.69
C TYR A 38 -10.77 13.13 2.50
N LEU A 39 -10.52 11.83 2.63
CA LEU A 39 -10.76 10.86 1.55
C LEU A 39 -12.26 10.82 1.15
N MET A 40 -13.16 10.90 2.13
CA MET A 40 -14.60 10.93 1.88
C MET A 40 -15.06 12.24 1.23
N GLU A 41 -14.45 13.36 1.60
CA GLU A 41 -14.72 14.66 0.97
C GLU A 41 -14.23 14.70 -0.47
N GLN A 42 -13.01 14.24 -0.75
CA GLN A 42 -12.47 14.14 -2.11
C GLN A 42 -13.37 13.25 -2.98
N MET A 43 -13.80 12.09 -2.46
CA MET A 43 -14.71 11.20 -3.18
C MET A 43 -16.05 11.87 -3.53
N LYS A 44 -16.63 12.63 -2.60
CA LYS A 44 -17.88 13.37 -2.85
C LYS A 44 -17.66 14.50 -3.83
N ALA A 45 -16.58 15.25 -3.69
CA ALA A 45 -16.21 16.35 -4.57
C ALA A 45 -15.99 15.85 -6.00
N ASP A 46 -15.27 14.73 -6.16
CA ASP A 46 -15.07 14.08 -7.44
C ASP A 46 -16.40 13.63 -8.02
N GLN A 47 -17.24 12.89 -7.29
CA GLN A 47 -18.55 12.45 -7.78
C GLN A 47 -19.44 13.61 -8.27
N VAL A 48 -19.37 14.78 -7.64
CA VAL A 48 -20.08 15.99 -8.05
C VAL A 48 -19.42 16.63 -9.29
N THR A 49 -18.09 16.68 -9.34
CA THR A 49 -17.30 17.29 -10.42
C THR A 49 -17.29 16.44 -11.70
N THR A 50 -17.34 15.11 -11.57
CA THR A 50 -17.59 14.08 -12.60
C THR A 50 -18.81 14.42 -13.47
N ARG A 51 -19.88 14.98 -12.88
CA ARG A 51 -21.05 15.41 -13.67
C ARG A 51 -20.76 16.57 -14.63
N ARG A 52 -19.64 17.29 -14.48
CA ARG A 52 -19.33 18.52 -15.21
C ARG A 52 -18.09 18.43 -16.11
N TYR A 53 -17.04 17.69 -15.70
CA TYR A 53 -15.76 17.64 -16.42
C TYR A 53 -15.18 16.22 -16.50
N SER A 54 -15.24 15.60 -17.68
CA SER A 54 -14.76 14.22 -17.90
C SER A 54 -13.25 14.04 -17.76
N LYS A 55 -12.45 15.11 -17.93
CA LYS A 55 -10.98 15.04 -17.82
C LYS A 55 -10.53 14.92 -16.36
N ALA A 56 -11.18 15.65 -15.45
CA ALA A 56 -10.86 15.65 -14.02
C ALA A 56 -11.09 14.27 -13.36
N GLU A 57 -12.03 13.47 -13.89
CA GLU A 57 -12.27 12.09 -13.44
C GLU A 57 -11.05 11.18 -13.61
N ASN A 58 -10.36 11.28 -14.74
CA ASN A 58 -9.22 10.41 -15.00
C ASN A 58 -8.04 10.79 -14.11
N GLU A 59 -7.87 12.07 -13.79
CA GLU A 59 -6.81 12.57 -12.91
C GLU A 59 -7.03 12.11 -11.47
N SER A 60 -8.22 12.32 -10.90
CA SER A 60 -8.55 11.86 -9.54
C SER A 60 -8.46 10.33 -9.40
N GLU A 61 -9.00 9.57 -10.35
CA GLU A 61 -8.92 8.10 -10.32
C GLU A 61 -7.48 7.61 -10.43
N SER A 62 -6.67 8.21 -11.32
CA SER A 62 -5.26 7.83 -11.47
C SER A 62 -4.44 8.14 -10.22
N VAL A 63 -4.68 9.30 -9.60
CA VAL A 63 -4.05 9.70 -8.33
C VAL A 63 -4.45 8.73 -7.21
N ALA A 64 -5.74 8.36 -7.11
CA ALA A 64 -6.19 7.37 -6.13
C ALA A 64 -5.53 6.00 -6.33
N LYS A 65 -5.40 5.53 -7.58
CA LYS A 65 -4.71 4.27 -7.90
C LYS A 65 -3.21 4.32 -7.56
N LEU A 66 -2.57 5.47 -7.76
CA LEU A 66 -1.18 5.69 -7.38
C LEU A 66 -1.01 5.57 -5.86
N TYR A 67 -1.85 6.25 -5.08
CA TYR A 67 -1.81 6.16 -3.62
C TYR A 67 -2.10 4.74 -3.12
N LEU A 68 -3.06 4.04 -3.70
CA LEU A 68 -3.34 2.66 -3.36
C LEU A 68 -2.12 1.76 -3.59
N SER A 69 -1.47 1.91 -4.74
CA SER A 69 -0.25 1.16 -5.08
C SER A 69 0.89 1.47 -4.10
N TYR A 70 1.08 2.74 -3.78
CA TYR A 70 2.10 3.19 -2.83
C TYR A 70 1.90 2.61 -1.42
N ILE A 71 0.68 2.73 -0.87
CA ILE A 71 0.37 2.22 0.47
C ILE A 71 0.54 0.70 0.52
N LYS A 72 0.02 -0.02 -0.48
CA LYS A 72 0.14 -1.47 -0.56
C LYS A 72 1.60 -1.91 -0.66
N GLY A 73 2.39 -1.28 -1.54
CA GLY A 73 3.81 -1.56 -1.71
C GLY A 73 4.60 -1.30 -0.43
N THR A 74 4.33 -0.18 0.24
CA THR A 74 4.97 0.16 1.53
C THR A 74 4.63 -0.86 2.61
N ARG A 75 3.36 -1.26 2.73
CA ARG A 75 2.94 -2.30 3.69
C ARG A 75 3.64 -3.62 3.43
N GLN A 76 3.72 -4.05 2.17
CA GLN A 76 4.38 -5.29 1.78
C GLN A 76 5.89 -5.23 1.99
N LEU A 77 6.53 -4.09 1.70
CA LEU A 77 7.95 -3.88 1.96
C LEU A 77 8.25 -3.97 3.45
N ASN A 78 7.45 -3.32 4.29
CA ASN A 78 7.60 -3.39 5.75
C ASN A 78 7.40 -4.82 6.26
N GLU A 79 6.42 -5.55 5.74
CA GLU A 79 6.20 -6.96 6.07
C GLU A 79 7.40 -7.85 5.67
N LEU A 80 7.99 -7.56 4.50
CA LEU A 80 9.18 -8.26 4.02
C LEU A 80 10.39 -7.93 4.89
N GLN A 81 10.61 -6.65 5.21
CA GLN A 81 11.67 -6.21 6.10
C GLN A 81 11.52 -6.82 7.50
N GLU A 82 10.31 -6.86 8.05
CA GLU A 82 10.03 -7.50 9.34
C GLU A 82 10.29 -9.02 9.32
N ARG A 83 10.04 -9.67 8.18
CA ARG A 83 10.32 -11.11 8.01
C ARG A 83 11.81 -11.40 7.84
N TYR A 84 12.52 -10.52 7.15
CA TYR A 84 13.92 -10.72 6.76
C TYR A 84 14.90 -9.80 7.49
N LYS A 85 14.47 -9.11 8.56
CA LYS A 85 15.33 -8.40 9.51
C LYS A 85 16.13 -9.39 10.37
N GLY A 86 16.95 -10.20 9.72
CA GLY A 86 18.22 -10.61 10.30
C GLY A 86 19.24 -9.60 9.81
N GLY A 87 20.18 -9.18 10.66
CA GLY A 87 21.39 -8.52 10.15
C GLY A 87 22.14 -9.42 9.17
N GLU A 88 23.32 -9.00 8.74
CA GLU A 88 24.26 -9.94 8.11
C GLU A 88 24.35 -11.18 9.02
N LYS A 89 23.81 -12.31 8.55
CA LYS A 89 23.98 -13.59 9.25
C LYS A 89 25.48 -13.81 9.36
N SER A 90 25.95 -14.28 10.51
CA SER A 90 27.36 -14.63 10.63
C SER A 90 27.73 -15.62 9.52
N VAL A 91 28.99 -15.65 9.09
CA VAL A 91 29.46 -16.59 8.06
C VAL A 91 29.09 -18.03 8.43
N GLU A 92 29.08 -18.33 9.74
CA GLU A 92 28.63 -19.61 10.32
C GLU A 92 27.15 -19.90 10.05
N GLU A 93 26.27 -18.95 10.37
CA GLU A 93 24.84 -19.09 10.13
C GLU A 93 24.52 -19.19 8.64
N ALA A 94 25.22 -18.42 7.79
CA ALA A 94 25.08 -18.49 6.34
C ALA A 94 25.52 -19.85 5.79
N ALA A 95 26.67 -20.38 6.25
CA ALA A 95 27.15 -21.70 5.87
C ALA A 95 26.18 -22.80 6.31
N ALA A 96 25.64 -22.73 7.53
CA ALA A 96 24.72 -23.73 8.06
C ALA A 96 23.42 -23.84 7.23
N ILE A 97 22.91 -22.73 6.69
CA ILE A 97 21.70 -22.72 5.84
C ILE A 97 21.89 -23.55 4.57
N VAL A 98 23.10 -23.56 4.00
CA VAL A 98 23.43 -24.32 2.79
C VAL A 98 24.01 -25.70 3.10
N GLY A 99 23.96 -26.15 4.36
CA GLY A 99 24.50 -27.45 4.79
C GLY A 99 26.03 -27.49 4.87
N LEU A 100 26.69 -26.34 4.88
CA LEU A 100 28.13 -26.22 5.06
C LEU A 100 28.47 -25.91 6.53
N LYS A 101 29.68 -26.31 6.96
CA LYS A 101 30.27 -25.92 8.24
C LYS A 101 31.58 -25.20 7.97
N LEU A 102 31.91 -24.20 8.77
CA LEU A 102 33.25 -23.61 8.69
C LEU A 102 34.31 -24.63 9.14
N PRO A 103 35.45 -24.67 8.45
CA PRO A 103 36.58 -25.49 8.89
C PRO A 103 37.09 -24.98 10.25
N GLU A 104 37.48 -25.91 11.11
CA GLU A 104 38.12 -25.58 12.38
C GLU A 104 39.40 -24.78 12.10
N GLN A 105 39.52 -23.59 12.69
CA GLN A 105 40.74 -22.79 12.59
C GLN A 105 41.86 -23.57 13.28
N LYS A 106 42.69 -24.26 12.48
CA LYS A 106 43.97 -24.78 12.96
C LYS A 106 44.82 -23.57 13.33
N LYS A 107 44.89 -23.26 14.62
CA LYS A 107 45.91 -22.34 15.14
C LYS A 107 47.26 -22.98 14.82
N LEU A 108 48.01 -22.35 13.92
CA LEU A 108 49.43 -22.63 13.72
C LEU A 108 50.20 -22.27 14.98
#